data_AF-A0AAV2DP12-F1
#
_entry.id   AF-A0AAV2DP12-F1
#
_cell.length_a   1.000
_cell.length_b   1.000
_cell.length_c   1.000
_cell.angle_alpha   90.00
_cell.angle_beta   90.00
_cell.angle_gamma   90.00
#
_symmetry.space_group_name_H-M   'P 1'
#
loop_
_entity.id
_entity.type
_entity.pdbx_description
1 polymer ?
#
loop_
_entity_poly.entity_id
_entity_poly.type
_entity_poly.pdbx_seq_one_letter_code
_entity_poly.pdbx_strand_id
1 'polypeptide(L)' 'MPMEKLHAELLEQFSSVWHHSRVRRYLTSEEWKSPEAKEKPWYGLLMLLRRYPEHFVINTRSKGRVTLEFVSLVSLLS' A
#
# COMPACT_ATOMS: atom_id res chain seq x y z
N MET A 1 0.17 -9.74 4.87
CA MET A 1 -1.18 -9.28 4.48
C MET A 1 -1.17 -8.83 3.02
N PRO A 2 -2.20 -9.11 2.19
CA PRO A 2 -2.31 -8.53 0.85
C PRO A 2 -2.35 -7.00 0.91
N MET A 3 -1.66 -6.31 -0.01
CA MET A 3 -1.57 -4.85 -0.01
C MET A 3 -2.95 -4.18 -0.15
N GLU A 4 -3.79 -4.71 -1.02
CA GLU A 4 -5.18 -4.28 -1.22
C GLU A 4 -6.00 -4.36 0.08
N LYS A 5 -5.85 -5.47 0.82
CA LYS A 5 -6.55 -5.65 2.10
C LYS A 5 -6.10 -4.63 3.15
N LEU A 6 -4.79 -4.40 3.27
CA LEU A 6 -4.26 -3.38 4.19
C LEU A 6 -4.83 -2.00 3.84
N HIS A 7 -4.82 -1.65 2.56
CA HIS A 7 -5.34 -0.36 2.09
C HIS A 7 -6.82 -0.17 2.44
N ALA A 8 -7.65 -1.19 2.24
CA ALA A 8 -9.06 -1.16 2.61
C ALA A 8 -9.26 -0.96 4.12
N GLU A 9 -8.53 -1.69 4.96
CA GLU A 9 -8.61 -1.56 6.42
C GLU A 9 -8.20 -0.15 6.89
N LEU A 10 -7.16 0.44 6.31
CA LEU A 10 -6.74 1.80 6.63
C LEU A 10 -7.79 2.85 6.24
N LEU A 11 -8.44 2.68 5.09
CA LEU A 11 -9.52 3.56 4.66
C LEU A 11 -10.75 3.42 5.58
N GLU A 12 -11.15 2.20 5.90
CA GLU A 12 -12.31 1.95 6.74
C GLU A 12 -12.13 2.54 8.14
N GLN A 13 -10.98 2.30 8.78
CA GLN A 13 -10.78 2.72 10.16
C GLN A 13 -10.48 4.21 10.32
N PHE A 14 -9.85 4.84 9.33
CA PHE A 14 -9.25 6.14 9.56
C PHE A 14 -9.57 7.23 8.53
N SER A 15 -10.34 6.93 7.48
CA SER A 15 -10.71 7.93 6.47
C SER A 15 -11.41 9.17 7.05
N SER A 16 -12.13 9.01 8.17
CA SER A 16 -12.88 10.09 8.83
C SER A 16 -12.06 10.95 9.80
N VAL A 17 -10.89 10.48 10.23
CA VAL A 17 -10.07 11.13 11.28
C VAL A 17 -8.75 11.70 10.77
N TRP A 18 -8.31 11.32 9.57
CA TRP A 18 -7.03 11.78 9.03
C TRP A 18 -7.14 13.10 8.27
N HIS A 19 -6.16 13.99 8.50
CA HIS A 19 -5.99 15.20 7.71
C HIS A 19 -5.72 14.82 6.25
N HIS A 20 -6.69 15.12 5.38
CA HIS A 20 -6.69 14.73 3.97
C HIS A 20 -5.37 15.06 3.26
N SER A 21 -4.72 16.20 3.49
CA SER A 21 -3.56 16.60 2.70
C SER A 21 -2.29 15.73 2.86
N ARG A 22 -2.09 15.07 4.01
CA ARG A 22 -0.86 14.30 4.26
C ARG A 22 -1.01 12.81 4.01
N VAL A 23 -2.20 12.29 4.27
CA VAL A 23 -2.47 10.85 4.23
C VAL A 23 -3.17 10.45 2.93
N ARG A 24 -4.03 11.31 2.35
CA ARG A 24 -4.74 11.02 1.09
C ARG A 24 -3.78 10.67 -0.03
N ARG A 25 -2.66 11.39 -0.18
CA ARG A 25 -1.64 11.12 -1.22
C ARG A 25 -1.08 9.70 -1.23
N TYR A 26 -1.18 8.97 -0.11
CA TYR A 26 -0.73 7.60 0.01
C TYR A 26 -1.88 6.59 -0.06
N LEU A 27 -3.11 7.00 0.19
CA LEU A 27 -4.28 6.12 0.15
C LEU A 27 -5.17 6.34 -1.07
N THR A 28 -4.83 7.30 -1.92
CA THR A 28 -5.45 7.49 -3.23
C THR A 28 -4.37 7.51 -4.31
N SER A 29 -4.71 7.03 -5.51
CA SER A 29 -3.83 7.09 -6.67
C SER A 29 -3.92 8.43 -7.42
N GLU A 30 -4.77 9.37 -6.96
CA GLU A 30 -5.10 10.63 -7.63
C GLU A 30 -3.87 11.54 -7.85
N GLU A 31 -2.90 11.49 -6.93
CA GLU A 31 -1.69 12.31 -7.01
C GLU A 31 -0.55 11.64 -7.81
N TRP A 32 -0.70 10.37 -8.19
CA TRP A 32 0.34 9.57 -8.84
C TRP A 32 0.08 9.45 -10.34
N LYS A 33 0.98 10.04 -11.14
CA LYS A 33 0.86 10.04 -12.61
C LYS A 33 1.33 8.74 -13.28
N SER A 34 1.82 7.75 -12.52
CA SER A 34 2.30 6.47 -13.07
C SER A 34 1.14 5.64 -13.65
N PRO A 35 1.31 4.96 -14.80
CA PRO A 35 0.34 3.98 -15.31
C PRO A 35 -0.03 2.92 -14.26
N GLU A 36 0.93 2.49 -13.45
CA GLU A 36 0.76 1.49 -12.39
C GLU A 36 -0.20 1.98 -11.30
N ALA A 37 -0.23 3.30 -11.05
CA ALA A 37 -1.13 3.90 -10.07
C ALA A 37 -2.59 3.89 -10.53
N LYS A 38 -2.84 3.84 -11.85
CA LYS A 38 -4.20 3.66 -12.40
C LYS A 38 -4.72 2.24 -12.15
N GLU A 39 -3.84 1.26 -12.14
CA GLU A 39 -4.19 -0.14 -11.93
C GLU A 39 -4.23 -0.53 -10.43
N LYS A 40 -3.54 0.23 -9.57
CA LYS A 40 -3.40 -0.04 -8.15
C LYS A 40 -3.77 1.18 -7.30
N PRO A 41 -5.00 1.23 -6.75
CA PRO A 41 -5.41 2.30 -5.83
C PRO A 41 -4.49 2.47 -4.62
N TRP A 42 -3.85 1.38 -4.18
CA TRP A 42 -2.88 1.35 -3.07
C TRP A 42 -1.43 1.68 -3.47
N TYR A 43 -1.18 2.17 -4.70
CA TYR A 43 0.19 2.44 -5.17
C TYR A 43 0.93 3.44 -4.29
N GLY A 44 0.26 4.49 -3.82
CA GLY A 44 0.87 5.47 -2.91
C GLY A 44 1.31 4.83 -1.59
N LEU A 45 0.52 3.91 -1.04
CA LEU A 45 0.80 3.18 0.18
C LEU A 45 2.01 2.27 -0.03
N LEU A 46 2.06 1.57 -1.16
CA LEU A 46 3.20 0.77 -1.55
C LEU A 46 4.49 1.61 -1.60
N MET A 47 4.46 2.81 -2.19
CA MET A 47 5.61 3.71 -2.22
C MET A 47 6.02 4.20 -0.82
N LEU A 48 5.04 4.50 0.05
CA LEU A 48 5.31 4.90 1.43
C LEU A 48 6.03 3.78 2.18
N LEU A 49 5.53 2.56 2.11
CA LEU A 49 6.09 1.40 2.81
C LEU A 49 7.51 1.06 2.31
N ARG A 50 7.77 1.19 1.00
CA ARG A 50 9.11 1.03 0.42
C ARG A 50 10.13 2.04 0.96
N ARG A 51 9.68 3.17 1.51
CA ARG A 51 10.57 4.17 2.12
C ARG A 51 11.05 3.78 3.52
N TYR A 52 10.43 2.79 4.15
CA TYR A 52 10.75 2.31 5.50
C TYR A 52 11.03 0.79 5.50
N PRO A 53 12.03 0.31 4.73
CA PRO A 53 12.34 -1.11 4.61
C PRO A 53 12.79 -1.76 5.93
N GLU A 54 13.26 -0.98 6.90
CA GLU A 54 13.60 -1.41 8.25
C GLU A 54 12.38 -1.85 9.08
N HIS A 55 11.18 -1.45 8.67
CA HIS A 55 9.93 -1.75 9.36
C HIS A 55 9.05 -2.73 8.57
N PHE A 56 9.11 -2.69 7.25
CA PHE A 56 8.21 -3.44 6.38
C PHE A 56 8.96 -4.27 5.33
N VAL A 57 8.51 -5.51 5.16
CA VAL A 57 8.93 -6.36 4.05
C VAL A 57 7.79 -6.49 3.05
N ILE A 58 8.08 -6.19 1.79
CA ILE A 58 7.14 -6.35 0.69
C ILE A 58 7.56 -7.55 -0.16
N ASN A 59 6.63 -8.48 -0.35
CA ASN A 59 6.81 -9.66 -1.18
C ASN A 59 5.85 -9.61 -2.38
N THR A 60 6.39 -9.81 -3.57
CA THR A 60 5.59 -9.91 -4.79
C THR A 60 5.46 -11.38 -5.18
N ARG A 61 4.23 -11.83 -5.42
CA ARG A 61 3.94 -13.18 -5.89
C ARG A 61 3.23 -13.10 -7.23
N SER A 62 3.72 -13.84 -8.22
CA SER A 62 3.10 -13.90 -9.54
C SER A 62 2.57 -15.30 -9.80
N LYS A 63 1.33 -15.40 -10.29
CA LYS A 63 0.71 -16.64 -10.75
C LYS A 63 0.12 -16.40 -12.15
N GLY A 64 0.82 -16.86 -13.17
CA GLY A 64 0.48 -16.55 -14.56
C GLY A 64 0.59 -15.04 -14.82
N ARG A 65 -0.48 -14.43 -15.32
CA ARG A 65 -0.54 -12.98 -15.59
C ARG A 65 -0.90 -12.13 -14.37
N VAL A 66 -1.27 -12.76 -13.25
CA VAL A 66 -1.69 -12.05 -12.03
C VAL A 66 -0.47 -11.84 -11.13
N THR A 67 -0.25 -10.60 -10.70
CA THR A 67 0.79 -10.25 -9.73
C THR A 67 0.14 -9.65 -8.48
N LEU A 68 0.46 -10.21 -7.32
CA LEU A 68 -0.05 -9.77 -6.02
C LEU A 68 1.10 -9.32 -5.13
N GLU A 69 0.85 -8.24 -4.38
CA GLU A 69 1.80 -7.68 -3.42
C GLU A 69 1.32 -7.97 -2.00
N PHE A 70 2.24 -8.41 -1.16
CA PHE A 70 2.01 -8.68 0.25
C PHE A 70 2.99 -7.85 1.07
N VAL A 71 2.53 -7.37 2.22
CA VAL A 71 3.36 -6.70 3.22
C VAL A 71 3.30 -7.43 4.55
N SER A 72 4.43 -7.47 5.24
CA SER A 72 4.58 -7.94 6.61
C SER A 72 5.47 -6.96 7.39
N LEU A 73 5.29 -6.90 8.71
CA LEU A 73 6.26 -6.23 9.58
C LEU A 73 7.53 -7.07 9.66
N VAL A 74 8.69 -6.40 9.72
CA VAL A 74 9.99 -7.08 9.92
C VAL A 74 10.00 -7.90 11.21
N SER A 75 9.38 -7.40 12.28
CA SER A 75 9.32 -8.09 13.58
C SER A 75 8.59 -9.44 13.56
N LEU A 76 7.66 -9.64 12.61
CA LEU A 76 6.88 -10.87 12.48
C LEU A 76 7.60 -11.98 11.70
N LEU A 77 8.83 -11.73 11.26
CA LEU A 77 9.65 -12.69 10.53
C LEU A 77 10.61 -13.47 11.44
N SER A 78 10.48 -13.28 12.77
CA SER A 78 11.33 -13.85 13.81
C SER A 78 10.80 -15.19 14.33
#